data_AF-A0A838P900-F1
#
_entry.id   AF-A0A838P900-F1
#
_cell.length_a   1.000
_cell.length_b   1.000
_cell.length_c   1.000
_cell.angle_alpha   90.00
_cell.angle_beta   90.00
_cell.angle_gamma   90.00
#
_symmetry.space_group_name_H-M   'P 1'
#
loop_
_entity.id
_entity.type
_entity.pdbx_description
1 polymer ?
#
loop_
_entity_poly.entity_id
_entity_poly.type
_entity_poly.pdbx_seq_one_letter_code
_entity_poly.pdbx_strand_id
1 'polypeptide(L)' 'MTVPAHTAEWNCTRCGTTNRKLVSTRITRVNDRCTHCRAKHVVEPGPTPVRWDARLDD' A
#
# COMPACT_ATOMS: atom_id res chain seq x y z
N MET A 1 -6.01 19.57 14.18
CA MET A 1 -6.90 19.10 13.09
C MET A 1 -6.42 17.74 12.65
N THR A 2 -7.24 16.70 12.70
CA THR A 2 -6.86 15.35 12.24
C THR A 2 -7.04 15.28 10.73
N VAL A 3 -6.01 14.88 10.00
CA VAL A 3 -6.14 14.64 8.56
C VAL A 3 -6.90 13.33 8.38
N PRO A 4 -8.00 13.28 7.59
CA PRO A 4 -8.68 12.03 7.31
C PRO A 4 -7.71 11.03 6.66
N ALA A 5 -7.74 9.80 7.15
CA ALA A 5 -6.85 8.73 6.73
C ALA A 5 -7.64 7.44 6.50
N HIS A 6 -7.12 6.59 5.63
CA HIS A 6 -7.65 5.26 5.37
C HIS A 6 -6.52 4.24 5.30
N THR A 7 -6.88 2.97 5.44
CA THR A 7 -5.92 1.87 5.36
C THR A 7 -5.77 1.42 3.92
N ALA A 8 -4.56 1.51 3.39
CA ALA A 8 -4.15 0.86 2.16
C ALA A 8 -3.71 -0.59 2.48
N GLU A 9 -4.58 -1.56 2.19
CA GLU A 9 -4.26 -2.99 2.25
C GLU A 9 -3.78 -3.45 0.86
N TRP A 10 -2.60 -4.07 0.78
CA TRP A 10 -2.00 -4.48 -0.49
C TRP A 10 -1.27 -5.82 -0.36
N ASN A 11 -1.24 -6.60 -1.45
CA ASN A 11 -0.54 -7.88 -1.47
C ASN A 11 0.85 -7.68 -2.09
N CYS A 12 1.88 -8.20 -1.42
CA CYS A 12 3.22 -8.24 -1.97
C CYS A 12 3.24 -9.09 -3.23
N THR A 13 3.62 -8.49 -4.37
CA THR A 13 3.70 -9.21 -5.64
C THR A 13 4.90 -10.16 -5.71
N ARG A 14 5.83 -10.05 -4.76
CA ARG A 14 7.00 -10.95 -4.64
C ARG A 14 6.76 -12.18 -3.79
N CYS A 15 6.14 -12.04 -2.60
CA CYS A 15 5.99 -13.15 -1.64
C CYS A 15 4.55 -13.45 -1.23
N GLY A 16 3.56 -12.75 -1.79
CA GLY A 16 2.13 -12.99 -1.53
C GLY A 16 1.59 -12.48 -0.20
N THR A 17 2.44 -12.02 0.72
CA THR A 17 2.01 -11.50 2.03
C THR A 17 1.13 -10.25 1.89
N THR A 18 0.05 -10.19 2.67
CA THR A 18 -0.80 -9.00 2.82
C THR A 18 -0.13 -7.99 3.74
N ASN A 19 -0.02 -6.74 3.29
CA ASN A 19 0.53 -5.60 4.01
C ASN A 19 -0.56 -4.53 4.21
N ARG A 20 -0.39 -3.69 5.22
CA ARG A 20 -1.32 -2.59 5.55
C ARG A 20 -0.54 -1.34 5.88
N LYS A 21 -0.95 -0.20 5.32
CA LYS A 21 -0.37 1.11 5.62
C LYS A 21 -1.48 2.13 5.82
N LEU A 22 -1.37 2.92 6.90
CA LEU A 22 -2.24 4.06 7.09
C LEU A 22 -1.75 5.20 6.19
N VAL A 23 -2.61 5.70 5.32
CA VAL A 23 -2.32 6.80 4.39
C VAL A 23 -3.38 7.88 4.52
N SER A 24 -3.02 9.13 4.23
CA SER A 24 -4.05 10.19 4.18
C SER A 24 -4.95 9.99 2.96
N THR A 25 -6.19 10.44 3.04
CA THR A 25 -7.16 10.31 1.94
C THR A 25 -6.78 11.11 0.68
N ARG A 26 -5.77 12.00 0.78
CA ARG A 26 -5.25 12.79 -0.36
C ARG A 26 -4.12 12.07 -1.10
N ILE A 27 -3.56 11.01 -0.52
CA ILE A 27 -2.49 10.24 -1.15
C ILE A 27 -3.10 9.28 -2.16
N THR A 28 -2.57 9.29 -3.37
CA THR A 28 -2.94 8.36 -4.45
C THR A 28 -1.77 7.47 -4.88
N ARG A 29 -0.61 7.61 -4.23
CA ARG A 29 0.59 6.80 -4.46
C ARG A 29 1.48 6.83 -3.23
N VAL A 30 1.91 5.67 -2.75
CA VAL A 30 2.80 5.57 -1.59
C VAL A 30 3.86 4.49 -1.81
N ASN A 31 5.09 4.77 -1.39
CA ASN A 31 6.14 3.77 -1.32
C ASN A 31 6.04 3.02 0.00
N ASP A 32 6.06 1.70 -0.04
CA ASP A 32 6.03 0.85 1.15
C ASP A 32 6.96 -0.35 1.03
N ARG A 33 7.27 -1.00 2.15
CA ARG A 33 8.08 -2.22 2.17
C ARG A 33 7.26 -3.37 2.70
N CYS A 34 7.37 -4.52 2.04
CA CYS A 34 6.73 -5.72 2.55
C CYS A 34 7.28 -6.07 3.94
N THR A 35 6.41 -6.31 4.91
CA THR A 35 6.77 -6.66 6.29
C THR A 35 7.49 -8.00 6.39
N HIS A 36 7.32 -8.87 5.40
CA HIS A 36 7.94 -10.19 5.35
C HIS A 36 9.26 -10.20 4.56
N CYS A 37 9.22 -9.97 3.24
CA CYS A 37 10.42 -10.06 2.39
C CYS A 37 11.20 -8.75 2.25
N ARG A 38 10.70 -7.65 2.81
CA ARG A 38 11.31 -6.30 2.76
C ARG A 38 11.45 -5.68 1.36
N ALA A 39 10.90 -6.32 0.32
CA ALA A 39 10.85 -5.75 -1.02
C ALA A 39 10.06 -4.45 -1.03
N LYS A 40 10.61 -3.43 -1.71
CA LYS A 40 9.96 -2.13 -1.90
C LYS A 40 8.87 -2.23 -2.94
N HIS A 41 7.76 -1.57 -2.69
CA HIS A 41 6.64 -1.50 -3.60
C HIS A 41 6.11 -0.08 -3.70
N VAL A 42 5.70 0.29 -4.90
CA VAL A 42 4.80 1.40 -5.15
C VAL A 42 3.38 0.87 -4.99
N VAL A 43 2.59 1.51 -4.14
CA VAL A 43 1.23 1.10 -3.80
C VAL A 43 0.26 2.23 -4.16
N GLU A 44 -0.77 1.93 -4.94
CA GLU A 44 -1.74 2.89 -5.49
C GLU A 44 -3.19 2.41 -5.25
N PRO A 45 -4.19 3.32 -5.13
CA PRO A 45 -5.59 2.92 -4.94
C PRO A 45 -6.04 1.99 -6.06
N GLY A 46 -6.57 0.83 -5.67
CA GLY A 46 -7.20 -0.10 -6.59
C GLY A 46 -8.68 0.23 -6.81
N PRO A 47 -9.43 -0.65 -7.48
CA PRO A 47 -10.86 -0.48 -7.72
C PRO A 47 -11.70 -0.48 -6.44
N THR A 48 -11.15 -0.94 -5.30
CA THR A 48 -11.82 -0.82 -4.00
C THR A 48 -11.00 0.11 -3.08
N PRO A 49 -11.65 0.91 -2.22
CA PRO A 49 -10.95 1.91 -1.41
C PRO A 49 -9.88 1.33 -0.46
N VAL A 50 -10.09 0.08 -0.04
CA VAL A 50 -9.23 -0.61 0.94
C VAL A 50 -8.15 -1.44 0.24
N ARG A 51 -8.46 -2.13 -0.87
CA ARG A 51 -7.46 -2.93 -1.61
C ARG A 51 -6.73 -2.08 -2.63
N TRP A 52 -5.47 -1.81 -2.31
CA TRP A 52 -4.54 -1.07 -3.15
C TRP A 52 -3.71 -2.04 -4.00
N ASP A 53 -3.42 -1.61 -5.22
CA ASP A 53 -2.54 -2.30 -6.14
C ASP A 53 -1.09 -2.03 -5.77
N ALA A 54 -0.25 -3.06 -5.77
CA ALA A 54 1.17 -2.93 -5.50
C ALA A 54 2.00 -3.39 -6.71
N ARG A 55 3.11 -2.71 -6.96
CA ARG A 55 4.10 -3.02 -7.99
C ARG A 55 5.50 -2.92 -7.39
N LEU A 56 6.44 -3.73 -7.85
CA LEU A 56 7.83 -3.65 -7.38
C LEU A 56 8.43 -2.29 -7.77
N ASP A 57 9.10 -1.67 -6.81
CA ASP A 57 9.89 -0.46 -7.00
C ASP A 57 11.33 -0.93 -7.33
N ASP A 58 11.64 -1.01 -8.62
CA ASP A 58 12.96 -1.41 -9.18
C ASP A 58 13.95 -0.25 -9.11
#